data_AF-A0A417I345-F1
#
_entry.id   AF-A0A417I345-F1
#
_cell.length_a   1.000
_cell.length_b   1.000
_cell.length_c   1.000
_cell.angle_alpha   90.00
_cell.angle_beta   90.00
_cell.angle_gamma   90.00
#
_symmetry.space_group_name_H-M   'P 1'
#
loop_
_entity.id
_entity.type
_entity.pdbx_description
1 polymer ?
#
loop_
_entity_poly.entity_id
_entity_poly.type
_entity_poly.pdbx_seq_one_letter_code
_entity_poly.pdbx_strand_id
1 'polypeptide(L)'
;MLGTELIDKYRDKLSSPDCTDDDKHSALLFALQIPSICSRIEYPADKYTEFYQENGRPIDNKLYKYWIRNHKGKFETLWRLIMSVDELAERIYGLRNQLTHEGYIVGKTTKFYFTDDSDKSIFVDEILIISIKSFCEIFFDIAYDVFKQNRIEISPMSSLTLESKDVDNILNDICKTYREFWKTHTTLDNELFMLYDMVFKYDSDLCDNADDFFAKNPDSVYVIKNFDMKYSQVNVDNELFWEREIDVPFGENNKLHRIDCHITKSQYERMKQIRDDMADFESQHRFDIRKYL
;
A
#
# COMPACT_ATOMS: atom_id res chain seq x y z
N MET A 1 -3.67 3.50 17.25
CA MET A 1 -2.87 4.68 17.65
C MET A 1 -3.61 5.93 17.22
N LEU A 2 -3.88 6.84 18.15
CA LEU A 2 -4.55 8.11 17.86
C LEU A 2 -3.60 9.13 17.23
N GLY A 3 -4.14 10.05 16.42
CA GLY A 3 -3.42 11.18 15.84
C GLY A 3 -2.64 11.99 16.89
N THR A 4 -3.28 12.24 18.04
CA THR A 4 -2.69 12.98 19.15
C THR A 4 -1.52 12.26 19.79
N GLU A 5 -1.58 10.93 19.91
CA GLU A 5 -0.47 10.12 20.46
C GLU A 5 0.77 10.19 19.57
N LEU A 6 0.61 10.26 18.25
CA LEU A 6 1.73 10.44 17.32
C LEU A 6 2.38 11.81 17.50
N ILE A 7 1.57 12.87 17.67
CA ILE A 7 2.08 14.22 17.93
C ILE A 7 2.88 14.23 19.24
N ASP A 8 2.32 13.68 20.32
CA ASP A 8 2.99 13.62 21.62
C ASP A 8 4.32 12.87 21.53
N LYS A 9 4.39 11.77 20.76
CA LYS A 9 5.64 11.04 20.50
C LYS A 9 6.71 11.91 19.84
N TYR A 10 6.36 12.74 18.85
CA TYR A 10 7.32 13.65 18.22
C TYR A 10 7.75 14.78 19.17
N ARG A 11 6.83 15.32 19.97
CA ARG A 11 7.13 16.35 20.99
C ARG A 11 8.08 15.84 22.06
N ASP A 12 7.81 14.66 22.59
CA ASP A 12 8.65 14.00 23.60
C ASP A 12 10.05 13.76 23.04
N LYS A 13 10.13 13.28 21.79
CA LYS A 13 11.42 13.01 21.14
C LYS A 13 12.23 14.27 20.87
N LEU A 14 11.60 15.37 20.45
CA LEU A 14 12.25 16.67 20.27
C LEU A 14 12.65 17.35 21.58
N SER A 15 12.03 16.96 22.70
CA SER A 15 12.36 17.47 24.04
C SER A 15 13.35 16.59 24.79
N SER A 16 13.71 15.43 24.24
CA SER A 16 14.66 14.50 24.84
C SER A 16 16.09 15.04 24.80
N PRO A 17 16.89 14.86 25.87
CA PRO A 17 18.32 15.16 25.83
C PRO A 17 19.08 14.31 24.80
N ASP A 18 18.54 13.15 24.42
CA ASP A 18 19.10 12.23 23.42
C ASP A 18 18.51 12.46 22.01
N CYS A 19 18.00 13.66 21.72
CA CYS A 19 17.44 14.00 20.42
C CYS A 19 18.54 14.00 19.35
N THR A 20 18.42 13.14 18.34
CA THR A 20 19.37 13.05 17.23
C THR A 20 18.96 13.92 16.05
N ASP A 21 19.85 14.17 15.09
CA ASP A 21 19.49 14.88 13.87
C ASP A 21 18.47 14.12 13.02
N ASP A 22 18.47 12.78 13.05
CA ASP A 22 17.46 11.95 12.39
C ASP A 22 16.07 12.17 13.01
N ASP A 23 15.99 12.34 14.33
CA ASP A 23 14.74 12.64 15.03
C ASP A 23 14.23 14.03 14.65
N LYS A 24 15.11 15.04 14.62
CA LYS A 24 14.79 16.39 14.18
C LYS A 24 14.31 16.40 12.75
N HIS A 25 15.01 15.71 11.86
CA HIS A 25 14.66 15.58 10.45
C HIS A 25 13.30 14.91 10.26
N SER A 26 13.05 13.80 10.99
CA SER A 26 11.79 13.08 10.95
C SER A 26 10.62 13.93 11.46
N ALA A 27 10.82 14.67 12.55
CA ALA A 27 9.81 15.57 13.10
C ALA A 27 9.51 16.74 12.16
N LEU A 28 10.54 17.34 11.55
CA LEU A 28 10.39 18.41 10.58
C LEU A 28 9.62 17.95 9.34
N LEU A 29 9.97 16.77 8.80
CA LEU A 29 9.22 16.16 7.71
C LEU A 29 7.75 15.97 8.08
N PHE A 30 7.47 15.41 9.25
CA PHE A 30 6.10 15.21 9.71
C PHE A 30 5.35 16.54 9.86
N ALA A 31 5.95 17.53 10.52
CA ALA A 31 5.36 18.86 10.70
C ALA A 31 5.04 19.53 9.35
N LEU A 32 5.94 19.41 8.38
CA LEU A 32 5.72 19.98 7.05
C LEU A 32 4.60 19.29 6.26
N GLN A 33 4.24 18.04 6.57
CA GLN A 33 3.08 17.36 5.95
C GLN A 33 1.74 17.70 6.61
N ILE A 34 1.74 18.23 7.84
CA ILE A 34 0.52 18.52 8.60
C ILE A 34 -0.47 19.39 7.82
N PRO A 35 -0.08 20.49 7.14
CA PRO A 35 -1.05 21.29 6.40
C PRO A 35 -1.74 20.50 5.29
N SER A 36 -1.03 19.61 4.58
CA SER A 36 -1.67 18.71 3.60
C SER A 36 -2.64 17.73 4.27
N ILE A 37 -2.32 17.19 5.44
CA ILE A 37 -3.17 16.23 6.15
C ILE A 37 -4.42 16.93 6.71
N CYS A 38 -4.24 17.97 7.52
CA CYS A 38 -5.32 18.66 8.21
C CYS A 38 -6.25 19.40 7.25
N SER A 39 -5.73 19.99 6.16
CA SER A 39 -6.58 20.65 5.15
C SER A 39 -7.61 19.71 4.53
N ARG A 40 -7.27 18.45 4.30
CA ARG A 40 -8.20 17.44 3.76
C ARG A 40 -9.27 17.01 4.76
N ILE A 41 -9.00 17.17 6.05
CA ILE A 41 -9.95 16.88 7.14
C ILE A 41 -10.90 18.06 7.31
N GLU A 42 -10.37 19.28 7.37
CA GLU A 42 -11.15 20.50 7.63
C GLU A 42 -11.90 21.01 6.39
N TYR A 43 -11.39 20.73 5.19
CA TYR A 43 -11.93 21.23 3.91
C TYR A 43 -12.22 20.10 2.92
N PRO A 44 -13.20 19.22 3.20
CA PRO A 44 -13.47 18.05 2.37
C PRO A 44 -14.07 18.39 0.99
N ALA A 45 -13.89 17.46 0.04
CA ALA A 45 -14.21 17.66 -1.38
C ALA A 45 -15.70 17.93 -1.67
N ASP A 46 -16.60 17.42 -0.83
CA ASP A 46 -18.05 17.63 -0.93
C ASP A 46 -18.46 19.08 -0.67
N LYS A 47 -17.64 19.84 0.06
CA LYS A 47 -17.92 21.24 0.44
C LYS A 47 -16.99 22.27 -0.20
N TYR A 48 -15.78 21.86 -0.57
CA TYR A 48 -14.74 22.77 -1.05
C TYR A 48 -14.19 22.37 -2.43
N THR A 49 -15.10 22.18 -3.39
CA THR A 49 -14.80 21.63 -4.72
C THR A 49 -13.68 22.35 -5.47
N GLU A 50 -13.46 23.65 -5.24
CA GLU A 50 -12.43 24.49 -5.88
C GLU A 50 -10.98 24.06 -5.54
N PHE A 51 -10.84 23.28 -4.47
CA PHE A 51 -9.57 22.72 -4.01
C PHE A 51 -9.32 21.30 -4.52
N TYR A 52 -10.21 20.75 -5.33
CA TYR A 52 -10.15 19.39 -5.83
C TYR A 52 -10.25 19.36 -7.36
N GLN A 53 -9.68 18.33 -7.96
CA GLN A 53 -9.86 17.99 -9.36
C GLN A 53 -11.24 17.34 -9.57
N GLU A 54 -11.71 17.26 -10.81
CA GLU A 54 -12.99 16.61 -11.16
C GLU A 54 -13.07 15.15 -10.69
N ASN A 55 -11.93 14.46 -10.60
CA ASN A 55 -11.83 13.08 -10.08
C ASN A 55 -11.81 12.99 -8.54
N GLY A 56 -12.04 14.10 -7.83
CA GLY A 56 -12.02 14.18 -6.37
C GLY A 56 -10.62 14.21 -5.74
N ARG A 57 -9.53 14.28 -6.54
CA ARG A 57 -8.17 14.36 -5.99
C ARG A 57 -7.85 15.77 -5.49
N PRO A 58 -7.21 15.90 -4.31
CA PRO A 58 -6.85 17.20 -3.75
C PRO A 58 -5.80 17.91 -4.61
N ILE A 59 -5.98 19.21 -4.80
CA ILE A 59 -4.96 20.10 -5.34
C ILE A 59 -4.08 20.54 -4.16
N ASP A 60 -3.09 19.70 -3.83
CA ASP A 60 -2.28 19.78 -2.61
C ASP A 60 -1.73 21.18 -2.32
N ASN A 61 -1.07 21.82 -3.29
CA ASN A 61 -0.48 23.15 -3.11
C ASN A 61 -1.52 24.22 -2.73
N LYS A 62 -2.76 24.13 -3.25
CA LYS A 62 -3.83 25.09 -2.94
C LYS A 62 -4.36 24.86 -1.52
N LEU A 63 -4.69 23.60 -1.18
CA LEU A 63 -5.17 23.22 0.15
C LEU A 63 -4.16 23.54 1.24
N TYR A 64 -2.89 23.22 0.99
CA TYR A 64 -1.79 23.48 1.91
C TYR A 64 -1.70 24.96 2.29
N LYS A 65 -1.65 25.83 1.27
CA LYS A 65 -1.52 27.27 1.47
C LYS A 65 -2.79 27.87 2.07
N TYR A 66 -3.96 27.36 1.66
CA TYR A 66 -5.23 27.76 2.24
C TYR A 66 -5.32 27.44 3.74
N TRP A 67 -4.83 26.27 4.16
CA TRP A 67 -4.76 25.89 5.56
C TRP A 67 -3.88 26.83 6.39
N ILE A 68 -2.68 27.17 5.90
CA ILE A 68 -1.81 28.14 6.57
C ILE A 68 -2.49 29.50 6.72
N ARG A 69 -3.21 29.97 5.69
CA ARG A 69 -3.96 31.23 5.74
C ARG A 69 -5.06 31.22 6.80
N ASN A 70 -5.79 30.12 6.93
CA ASN A 70 -6.88 30.01 7.90
C ASN A 70 -6.36 29.89 9.34
N HIS A 71 -5.17 29.32 9.52
CA HIS A 71 -4.50 29.20 10.81
C HIS A 71 -3.46 30.30 11.08
N LYS A 72 -3.45 31.38 10.28
CA LYS A 72 -2.41 32.44 10.31
C LYS A 72 -2.14 33.04 11.68
N GLY A 73 -3.13 33.08 12.56
CA GLY A 73 -3.03 33.56 13.94
C GLY A 73 -1.96 32.81 14.75
N LYS A 74 -1.83 31.50 14.50
CA LYS A 74 -0.84 30.64 15.16
C LYS A 74 0.59 30.83 14.61
N PHE A 75 0.69 31.36 13.40
CA PHE A 75 1.96 31.69 12.75
C PHE A 75 2.38 33.15 12.97
N GLU A 76 1.60 33.99 13.65
CA GLU A 76 1.84 35.44 13.73
C GLU A 76 3.27 35.82 14.14
N THR A 77 3.87 35.03 15.04
CA THR A 77 5.25 35.21 15.50
C THR A 77 6.29 35.05 14.38
N LEU A 78 5.95 34.36 13.29
CA LEU A 78 6.83 34.11 12.15
C LEU A 78 6.71 35.17 11.04
N TRP A 79 5.55 35.83 10.88
CA TRP A 79 5.27 36.65 9.69
C TRP A 79 4.80 38.09 9.95
N ARG A 80 4.17 38.39 11.09
CA ARG A 80 3.29 39.57 11.27
C ARG A 80 3.94 40.93 10.96
N LEU A 81 5.25 41.06 11.11
CA LEU A 81 5.97 42.32 10.89
C LEU A 81 6.83 42.32 9.62
N ILE A 82 6.76 41.25 8.83
CA ILE A 82 7.89 40.80 8.02
C ILE A 82 7.47 40.47 6.58
N MET A 83 6.45 39.62 6.43
CA MET A 83 6.01 39.14 5.13
C MET A 83 4.50 38.95 5.14
N SER A 84 3.90 38.85 3.97
CA SER A 84 2.50 38.46 3.89
C SER A 84 2.32 36.98 4.30
N VAL A 85 1.12 36.63 4.77
CA VAL A 85 0.78 35.22 5.03
C VAL A 85 0.87 34.36 3.76
N ASP A 86 0.62 34.94 2.59
CA ASP A 86 0.77 34.27 1.30
C ASP A 86 2.22 33.88 1.04
N GLU A 87 3.14 34.82 1.25
CA GLU A 87 4.57 34.58 1.12
C GLU A 87 5.08 33.54 2.12
N LEU A 88 4.61 33.59 3.38
CA LEU A 88 4.91 32.57 4.37
C LEU A 88 4.46 31.18 3.88
N ALA A 89 3.23 31.07 3.41
CA ALA A 89 2.67 29.81 2.93
C ALA A 89 3.44 29.26 1.71
N GLU A 90 3.86 30.13 0.79
CA GLU A 90 4.72 29.76 -0.34
C GLU A 90 6.07 29.23 0.13
N ARG A 91 6.75 29.93 1.04
CA ARG A 91 8.08 29.53 1.52
C ARG A 91 8.05 28.23 2.32
N ILE A 92 7.04 28.03 3.18
CA ILE A 92 6.85 26.77 3.92
C ILE A 92 6.54 25.62 2.94
N TYR A 93 5.69 25.83 1.94
CA TYR A 93 5.42 24.81 0.92
C TYR A 93 6.67 24.48 0.09
N GLY A 94 7.47 25.49 -0.27
CA GLY A 94 8.76 25.31 -0.92
C GLY A 94 9.72 24.48 -0.07
N LEU A 95 9.82 24.77 1.23
CA LEU A 95 10.63 24.01 2.17
C LEU A 95 10.17 22.55 2.27
N ARG A 96 8.86 22.31 2.36
CA ARG A 96 8.26 20.96 2.32
C ARG A 96 8.67 20.20 1.07
N ASN A 97 8.60 20.85 -0.10
CA ASN A 97 8.95 20.21 -1.37
C ASN A 97 10.44 19.89 -1.47
N GLN A 98 11.33 20.79 -1.03
CA GLN A 98 12.76 20.54 -0.99
C GLN A 98 13.09 19.33 -0.11
N LEU A 99 12.57 19.32 1.12
CA LEU A 99 12.87 18.23 2.05
C LEU A 99 12.27 16.89 1.59
N THR A 100 11.07 16.90 1.00
CA THR A 100 10.36 15.66 0.61
C THR A 100 10.82 15.11 -0.74
N HIS A 101 11.13 15.97 -1.72
CA HIS A 101 11.41 15.56 -3.10
C HIS A 101 12.88 15.67 -3.48
N GLU A 102 13.59 16.63 -2.90
CA GLU A 102 15.01 16.85 -3.20
C GLU A 102 15.91 16.20 -2.14
N GLY A 103 15.40 15.98 -0.92
CA GLY A 103 16.12 15.31 0.17
C GLY A 103 17.14 16.21 0.86
N TYR A 104 17.12 17.52 0.61
CA TYR A 104 17.98 18.50 1.26
C TYR A 104 17.26 19.84 1.44
N ILE A 105 17.80 20.71 2.30
CA ILE A 105 17.26 22.05 2.55
C ILE A 105 18.18 23.09 1.91
N VAL A 106 17.64 23.93 1.03
CA VAL A 106 18.38 25.08 0.50
C VAL A 106 17.89 26.36 1.16
N GLY A 107 18.45 26.66 2.34
CA GLY A 107 18.08 27.85 3.12
C GLY A 107 18.12 29.16 2.33
N LYS A 108 18.94 29.28 1.27
CA LYS A 108 18.97 30.46 0.40
C LYS A 108 17.66 30.74 -0.34
N THR A 109 16.89 29.70 -0.66
CA THR A 109 15.67 29.81 -1.48
C THR A 109 14.43 29.98 -0.63
N THR A 110 14.34 29.25 0.47
CA THR A 110 13.20 29.28 1.41
C THR A 110 13.37 30.35 2.48
N LYS A 111 14.61 30.82 2.69
CA LYS A 111 15.03 31.78 3.72
C LYS A 111 14.70 31.30 5.14
N PHE A 112 14.63 29.98 5.32
CA PHE A 112 14.56 29.31 6.62
C PHE A 112 15.94 28.71 6.96
N TYR A 113 16.40 28.99 8.17
CA TYR A 113 17.60 28.39 8.73
C TYR A 113 17.24 27.83 10.11
N PHE A 114 17.65 26.59 10.34
CA PHE A 114 17.34 25.90 11.57
C PHE A 114 18.51 25.97 12.55
N THR A 115 18.18 26.11 13.84
CA THR A 115 19.14 26.12 14.94
C THR A 115 18.77 25.10 16.01
N ASP A 116 19.73 24.71 16.84
CA ASP A 116 19.54 23.78 17.95
C ASP A 116 19.04 24.47 19.24
N ASP A 117 19.09 25.80 19.33
CA ASP A 117 18.67 26.54 20.52
C ASP A 117 17.14 26.59 20.61
N SER A 118 16.55 25.79 21.50
CA SER A 118 15.12 25.42 21.49
C SER A 118 14.16 26.61 21.53
N ASP A 119 14.56 27.74 22.08
CA ASP A 119 13.65 28.83 22.46
C ASP A 119 13.93 30.15 21.72
N LYS A 120 14.87 30.15 20.76
CA LYS A 120 15.22 31.35 20.01
C LYS A 120 14.67 31.29 18.59
N SER A 121 13.93 32.34 18.25
CA SER A 121 13.71 32.73 16.86
C SER A 121 14.33 34.11 16.65
N ILE A 122 15.09 34.24 15.58
CA ILE A 122 15.69 35.50 15.17
C ILE A 122 15.24 35.74 13.74
N PHE A 123 14.80 36.96 13.50
CA PHE A 123 14.49 37.40 12.17
C PHE A 123 15.46 38.52 11.77
N VAL A 124 16.16 38.35 10.65
CA VAL A 124 17.09 39.34 10.10
C VAL A 124 16.81 39.49 8.60
N ASP A 125 16.51 40.72 8.17
CA ASP A 125 16.12 41.09 6.81
C ASP A 125 14.92 40.31 6.27
N GLU A 126 15.17 39.19 5.60
CA GLU A 126 14.16 38.30 5.01
C GLU A 126 14.34 36.84 5.45
N ILE A 127 15.24 36.60 6.40
CA ILE A 127 15.69 35.30 6.87
C ILE A 127 15.08 35.00 8.23
N LEU A 128 14.39 33.86 8.32
CA LEU A 128 13.96 33.29 9.58
C LEU A 128 15.00 32.27 10.07
N ILE A 129 15.57 32.55 11.23
CA ILE A 129 16.34 31.58 12.01
C ILE A 129 15.45 31.12 13.15
N ILE A 130 15.15 29.83 13.22
CA ILE A 130 14.24 29.27 14.23
C ILE A 130 14.70 27.88 14.64
N SER A 131 14.44 27.50 15.89
CA SER A 131 14.69 26.14 16.32
C SER A 131 13.73 25.15 15.65
N ILE A 132 14.20 23.94 15.32
CA ILE A 132 13.34 22.90 14.73
C ILE A 132 12.15 22.61 15.67
N LYS A 133 12.41 22.57 16.97
CA LYS A 133 11.37 22.37 17.98
C LYS A 133 10.29 23.45 17.91
N SER A 134 10.67 24.72 18.02
CA SER A 134 9.73 25.85 17.97
C SER A 134 8.96 25.90 16.65
N PHE A 135 9.61 25.57 15.53
CA PHE A 135 8.95 25.51 14.23
C PHE A 135 7.91 24.38 14.17
N CYS A 136 8.26 23.17 14.59
CA CYS A 136 7.37 22.01 14.58
C CYS A 136 6.18 22.18 15.52
N GLU A 137 6.38 22.77 16.71
CA GLU A 137 5.31 22.96 17.71
C GLU A 137 4.13 23.77 17.17
N ILE A 138 4.37 24.75 16.30
CA ILE A 138 3.29 25.53 15.68
C ILE A 138 2.34 24.62 14.90
N PHE A 139 2.88 23.66 14.14
CA PHE A 139 2.08 22.70 13.39
C PHE A 139 1.45 21.65 14.31
N PHE A 140 2.19 21.18 15.31
CA PHE A 140 1.71 20.19 16.27
C PHE A 140 0.53 20.70 17.09
N ASP A 141 0.55 21.96 17.54
CA ASP A 141 -0.55 22.57 18.27
C ASP A 141 -1.85 22.57 17.45
N ILE A 142 -1.77 22.99 16.19
CA ILE A 142 -2.95 23.06 15.32
C ILE A 142 -3.43 21.63 15.00
N ALA A 143 -2.52 20.73 14.62
CA ALA A 143 -2.87 19.36 14.29
C ALA A 143 -3.46 18.60 15.47
N TYR A 144 -2.99 18.87 16.69
CA TYR A 144 -3.51 18.23 17.90
C TYR A 144 -4.99 18.54 18.08
N ASP A 145 -5.39 19.81 17.90
CA ASP A 145 -6.78 20.22 17.96
C ASP A 145 -7.61 19.57 16.85
N VAL A 146 -7.12 19.57 15.60
CA VAL A 146 -7.81 18.95 14.46
C VAL A 146 -7.98 17.44 14.68
N PHE A 147 -6.94 16.74 15.10
CA PHE A 147 -6.96 15.30 15.33
C PHE A 147 -7.86 14.91 16.50
N LYS A 148 -7.84 15.69 17.57
CA LYS A 148 -8.71 15.48 18.74
C LYS A 148 -10.18 15.69 18.41
N GLN A 149 -10.52 16.77 17.70
CA GLN A 149 -11.91 17.09 17.33
C GLN A 149 -12.50 16.03 16.38
N ASN A 150 -11.69 15.54 15.45
CA ASN A 150 -12.12 14.58 14.44
C ASN A 150 -11.87 13.11 14.84
N ARG A 151 -11.31 12.85 16.04
CA ARG A 151 -10.97 11.50 16.55
C ARG A 151 -10.18 10.68 15.53
N ILE A 152 -9.11 11.26 14.99
CA ILE A 152 -8.33 10.62 13.93
C ILE A 152 -7.57 9.41 14.50
N GLU A 153 -7.90 8.23 13.99
CA GLU A 153 -7.14 6.99 14.20
C GLU A 153 -6.13 6.83 13.06
N ILE A 154 -4.83 6.82 13.38
CA ILE A 154 -3.76 6.63 12.38
C ILE A 154 -3.71 5.16 11.94
N SER A 155 -3.93 4.27 12.89
CA SER A 155 -4.00 2.83 12.68
C SER A 155 -5.10 2.29 13.58
N PRO A 156 -5.95 1.37 13.08
CA PRO A 156 -6.88 0.63 13.94
C PRO A 156 -6.13 -0.26 14.95
N MET A 157 -4.83 -0.49 14.74
CA MET A 157 -3.95 -1.22 15.65
C MET A 157 -3.19 -0.28 16.59
N SER A 158 -2.66 -0.84 17.68
CA SER A 158 -1.69 -0.16 18.55
C SER A 158 -0.35 0.11 17.84
N SER A 159 -0.02 -0.64 16.79
CA SER A 159 1.20 -0.50 15.98
C SER A 159 0.90 -0.25 14.49
N LEU A 160 1.93 0.13 13.73
CA LEU A 160 1.89 0.16 12.26
C LEU A 160 2.11 -1.22 11.64
N THR A 161 2.56 -2.19 12.43
CA THR A 161 2.85 -3.57 12.00
C THR A 161 2.03 -4.57 12.80
N LEU A 162 1.60 -5.66 12.14
CA LEU A 162 1.09 -6.84 12.83
C LEU A 162 2.23 -7.57 13.54
N GLU A 163 1.96 -8.16 14.70
CA GLU A 163 2.92 -9.06 15.34
C GLU A 163 2.97 -10.39 14.58
N SER A 164 4.14 -11.04 14.59
CA SER A 164 4.32 -12.34 13.91
C SER A 164 3.29 -13.37 14.35
N LYS A 165 2.94 -13.40 15.65
CA LYS A 165 1.93 -14.31 16.19
C LYS A 165 0.55 -14.11 15.56
N ASP A 166 0.19 -12.87 15.24
CA ASP A 166 -1.12 -12.53 14.68
C ASP A 166 -1.16 -12.96 13.21
N VAL A 167 -0.04 -12.78 12.49
CA VAL A 167 0.15 -13.32 11.13
C VAL A 167 0.04 -14.84 11.14
N ASP A 168 0.71 -15.52 12.07
CA ASP A 168 0.64 -16.99 12.20
C ASP A 168 -0.79 -17.47 12.49
N ASN A 169 -1.52 -16.77 13.35
CA ASN A 169 -2.93 -17.06 13.64
C ASN A 169 -3.82 -16.89 12.40
N ILE A 170 -3.64 -15.80 11.65
CA ILE A 170 -4.35 -15.56 10.37
C ILE A 170 -4.06 -16.70 9.40
N LEU A 171 -2.80 -17.07 9.21
CA LEU A 171 -2.40 -18.13 8.30
C LEU A 171 -3.00 -19.48 8.73
N ASN A 172 -2.99 -19.79 10.03
CA ASN A 172 -3.56 -21.02 10.55
C ASN A 172 -5.06 -21.10 10.34
N ASP A 173 -5.80 -20.02 10.59
CA ASP A 173 -7.25 -19.98 10.40
C ASP A 173 -7.65 -20.04 8.92
N ILE A 174 -6.92 -19.34 8.04
CA ILE A 174 -7.08 -19.46 6.59
C ILE A 174 -6.83 -20.91 6.16
N CYS A 175 -5.68 -21.49 6.56
CA CYS A 175 -5.35 -22.89 6.25
C CYS A 175 -6.44 -23.85 6.73
N LYS A 176 -6.95 -23.66 7.95
CA LYS A 176 -8.01 -24.49 8.52
C LYS A 176 -9.29 -24.37 7.71
N THR A 177 -9.68 -23.16 7.33
CA THR A 177 -10.89 -22.90 6.54
C THR A 177 -10.82 -23.61 5.19
N TYR A 178 -9.74 -23.45 4.43
CA TYR A 178 -9.59 -24.14 3.14
C TYR A 178 -9.40 -25.65 3.28
N ARG A 179 -8.83 -26.15 4.39
CA ARG A 179 -8.80 -27.59 4.65
C ARG A 179 -10.21 -28.18 4.78
N GLU A 180 -11.18 -27.45 5.32
CA GLU A 180 -12.58 -27.94 5.37
C GLU A 180 -13.18 -28.09 3.96
N PHE A 181 -12.90 -27.17 3.05
CA PHE A 181 -13.30 -27.30 1.65
C PHE A 181 -12.70 -28.58 1.03
N TRP A 182 -11.38 -28.77 1.20
CA TRP A 182 -10.67 -29.91 0.61
C TRP A 182 -11.02 -31.27 1.22
N LYS A 183 -11.56 -31.35 2.45
CA LYS A 183 -12.04 -32.62 3.03
C LYS A 183 -13.18 -33.25 2.25
N THR A 184 -13.96 -32.45 1.51
CA THR A 184 -15.10 -32.92 0.71
C THR A 184 -14.72 -33.23 -0.74
N HIS A 185 -13.45 -33.06 -1.09
CA HIS A 185 -12.91 -33.18 -2.44
C HIS A 185 -11.81 -34.24 -2.49
N THR A 186 -11.60 -34.81 -3.67
CA THR A 186 -10.54 -35.81 -3.87
C THR A 186 -9.18 -35.16 -4.08
N THR A 187 -8.09 -35.94 -3.98
CA THR A 187 -6.75 -35.47 -4.37
C THR A 187 -6.74 -34.99 -5.83
N LEU A 188 -7.41 -35.72 -6.73
CA LEU A 188 -7.55 -35.34 -8.13
C LEU A 188 -8.28 -34.00 -8.29
N ASP A 189 -9.32 -33.73 -7.49
CA ASP A 189 -10.01 -32.43 -7.53
C ASP A 189 -9.07 -31.28 -7.14
N ASN A 190 -8.21 -31.48 -6.14
CA ASN A 190 -7.21 -30.50 -5.74
C ASN A 190 -6.23 -30.20 -6.87
N GLU A 191 -5.74 -31.24 -7.54
CA GLU A 191 -4.82 -31.11 -8.66
C GLU A 191 -5.46 -30.42 -9.87
N LEU A 192 -6.69 -30.79 -10.21
CA LEU A 192 -7.47 -30.16 -11.26
C LEU A 192 -7.71 -28.68 -10.97
N PHE A 193 -7.99 -28.34 -9.71
CA PHE A 193 -8.11 -26.95 -9.29
C PHE A 193 -6.78 -26.19 -9.42
N MET A 194 -5.66 -26.78 -8.99
CA MET A 194 -4.34 -26.17 -9.16
C MET A 194 -4.03 -25.92 -10.64
N LEU A 195 -4.31 -26.90 -11.51
CA LEU A 195 -4.15 -26.78 -12.95
C LEU A 195 -5.02 -25.65 -13.49
N TYR A 196 -6.29 -25.56 -13.09
CA TYR A 196 -7.15 -24.48 -13.54
C TYR A 196 -6.67 -23.11 -13.06
N ASP A 197 -6.40 -22.97 -11.76
CA ASP A 197 -6.06 -21.67 -11.14
C ASP A 197 -4.70 -21.14 -11.60
N MET A 198 -3.72 -22.03 -11.85
CA MET A 198 -2.38 -21.63 -12.28
C MET A 198 -2.22 -21.51 -13.81
N VAL A 199 -3.05 -22.20 -14.59
CA VAL A 199 -2.91 -22.28 -16.05
C VAL A 199 -4.10 -21.66 -16.78
N PHE A 200 -5.28 -22.25 -16.66
CA PHE A 200 -6.46 -21.86 -17.45
C PHE A 200 -7.00 -20.48 -17.08
N LYS A 201 -7.00 -20.14 -15.79
CA LYS A 201 -7.56 -18.88 -15.26
C LYS A 201 -6.92 -17.63 -15.89
N TYR A 202 -5.64 -17.70 -16.26
CA TYR A 202 -4.89 -16.55 -16.77
C TYR A 202 -4.69 -16.57 -18.28
N ASP A 203 -5.06 -17.65 -18.97
CA ASP A 203 -4.92 -17.81 -20.42
C ASP A 203 -6.32 -18.02 -21.03
N SER A 204 -6.96 -16.91 -21.43
CA SER A 204 -8.29 -16.94 -22.05
C SER A 204 -8.29 -17.72 -23.36
N ASP A 205 -7.23 -17.60 -24.16
CA ASP A 205 -7.12 -18.31 -25.43
C ASP A 205 -7.06 -19.83 -25.19
N LEU A 206 -6.36 -20.27 -24.14
CA LEU A 206 -6.34 -21.68 -23.76
C LEU A 206 -7.71 -22.20 -23.34
N CYS A 207 -8.48 -21.43 -22.57
CA CYS A 207 -9.86 -21.76 -22.23
C CYS A 207 -10.73 -21.89 -23.49
N ASP A 208 -10.73 -20.87 -24.34
CA ASP A 208 -11.52 -20.85 -25.58
C ASP A 208 -11.16 -22.04 -26.48
N ASN A 209 -9.86 -22.33 -26.64
CA ASN A 209 -9.37 -23.47 -27.43
C ASN A 209 -9.81 -24.82 -26.85
N ALA A 210 -9.83 -24.98 -25.52
CA ALA A 210 -10.27 -26.21 -24.87
C ALA A 210 -11.79 -26.41 -25.02
N ASP A 211 -12.58 -25.36 -24.80
CA ASP A 211 -14.03 -25.38 -25.02
C ASP A 211 -14.36 -25.73 -26.48
N ASP A 212 -13.70 -25.09 -27.45
CA ASP A 212 -13.86 -25.37 -28.88
C ASP A 212 -13.47 -26.81 -29.24
N PHE A 213 -12.41 -27.32 -28.64
CA PHE A 213 -11.93 -28.68 -28.87
C PHE A 213 -12.94 -29.73 -28.38
N PHE A 214 -13.44 -29.60 -27.15
CA PHE A 214 -14.39 -30.55 -26.55
C PHE A 214 -15.82 -30.41 -27.07
N ALA A 215 -16.16 -29.28 -27.71
CA ALA A 215 -17.38 -29.14 -28.48
C ALA A 215 -17.34 -29.98 -29.77
N LYS A 216 -16.18 -30.04 -30.43
CA LYS A 216 -15.99 -30.79 -31.70
C LYS A 216 -15.61 -32.27 -31.47
N ASN A 217 -14.87 -32.56 -30.39
CA ASN A 217 -14.28 -33.87 -30.11
C ASN A 217 -14.54 -34.30 -28.65
N PRO A 218 -15.78 -34.62 -28.26
CA PRO A 218 -16.16 -34.81 -26.85
C PRO A 218 -15.47 -35.99 -26.16
N ASP A 219 -15.13 -37.05 -26.91
CA ASP A 219 -14.51 -38.27 -26.38
C ASP A 219 -12.98 -38.30 -26.56
N SER A 220 -12.39 -37.19 -27.04
CA SER A 220 -10.94 -37.07 -27.28
C SER A 220 -10.20 -36.45 -26.09
N VAL A 221 -8.88 -36.51 -26.12
CA VAL A 221 -7.98 -35.91 -25.11
C VAL A 221 -7.42 -34.59 -25.64
N TYR A 222 -7.60 -33.51 -24.88
CA TYR A 222 -6.96 -32.22 -25.14
C TYR A 222 -5.52 -32.25 -24.61
N VAL A 223 -4.56 -31.83 -25.44
CA VAL A 223 -3.13 -31.92 -25.11
C VAL A 223 -2.50 -30.54 -25.10
N ILE A 224 -2.07 -30.10 -23.93
CA ILE A 224 -1.27 -28.90 -23.77
C ILE A 224 0.19 -29.31 -23.95
N LYS A 225 0.73 -29.05 -25.14
CA LYS A 225 2.11 -29.39 -25.46
C LYS A 225 3.10 -28.52 -24.70
N ASN A 226 4.26 -29.09 -24.39
CA ASN A 226 5.41 -28.37 -23.82
C ASN A 226 5.05 -27.71 -22.47
N PHE A 227 4.24 -28.40 -21.67
CA PHE A 227 3.65 -27.87 -20.45
C PHE A 227 4.72 -27.46 -19.44
N ASP A 228 5.75 -28.30 -19.27
CA ASP A 228 6.92 -28.05 -18.42
C ASP A 228 7.61 -26.70 -18.68
N MET A 229 7.74 -26.30 -19.94
CA MET A 229 8.35 -25.02 -20.32
C MET A 229 7.42 -23.83 -20.13
N LYS A 230 6.12 -24.02 -20.38
CA LYS A 230 5.14 -22.93 -20.33
C LYS A 230 4.69 -22.65 -18.90
N TYR A 231 4.62 -23.68 -18.08
CA TYR A 231 4.00 -23.67 -16.76
C TYR A 231 4.90 -24.35 -15.71
N SER A 232 6.20 -24.07 -15.76
CA SER A 232 7.25 -24.65 -14.88
C SER A 232 7.03 -24.43 -13.37
N GLN A 233 6.11 -23.53 -13.02
CA GLN A 233 5.75 -23.15 -11.65
C GLN A 233 4.61 -24.00 -11.05
N VAL A 234 3.94 -24.82 -11.87
CA VAL A 234 3.00 -25.83 -11.38
C VAL A 234 3.82 -27.04 -10.95
N ASN A 235 3.99 -27.24 -9.65
CA ASN A 235 4.86 -28.31 -9.14
C ASN A 235 4.22 -29.69 -9.37
N VAL A 236 4.99 -30.58 -9.99
CA VAL A 236 4.52 -31.71 -10.81
C VAL A 236 4.55 -33.05 -10.04
N ASP A 237 4.41 -33.03 -8.71
CA ASP A 237 4.50 -34.26 -7.90
C ASP A 237 3.29 -35.21 -8.05
N ASN A 238 2.33 -34.91 -8.93
CA ASN A 238 1.14 -35.75 -9.14
C ASN A 238 1.17 -36.42 -10.52
N GLU A 239 1.40 -37.73 -10.49
CA GLU A 239 1.51 -38.66 -11.64
C GLU A 239 0.21 -38.81 -12.49
N LEU A 240 -0.82 -37.99 -12.27
CA LEU A 240 -2.19 -38.18 -12.79
C LEU A 240 -2.46 -37.56 -14.17
N PHE A 241 -1.60 -36.65 -14.67
CA PHE A 241 -1.81 -35.94 -15.95
C PHE A 241 -0.81 -36.31 -17.07
N TRP A 242 0.11 -37.24 -16.79
CA TRP A 242 1.29 -37.47 -17.61
C TRP A 242 1.21 -38.80 -18.34
N GLU A 243 0.82 -38.77 -19.61
CA GLU A 243 1.20 -39.84 -20.54
C GLU A 243 2.24 -39.31 -21.53
N ARG A 244 3.49 -39.74 -21.31
CA ARG A 244 4.64 -39.81 -22.23
C ARG A 244 5.66 -38.68 -22.13
N GLU A 245 6.85 -39.08 -21.72
CA GLU A 245 8.11 -38.43 -22.05
C GLU A 245 8.28 -38.39 -23.57
N ILE A 246 8.38 -37.19 -24.15
CA ILE A 246 8.83 -37.03 -25.53
C ILE A 246 10.32 -36.68 -25.47
N ASP A 247 11.17 -37.57 -25.98
CA ASP A 247 12.57 -37.26 -26.26
C ASP A 247 12.62 -36.28 -27.46
N VAL A 248 12.74 -34.99 -27.18
CA VAL A 248 12.96 -34.00 -28.24
C VAL A 248 14.46 -33.85 -28.48
N PRO A 249 14.97 -33.96 -29.73
CA PRO A 249 16.38 -33.73 -30.01
C PRO A 249 16.78 -32.31 -29.62
N PHE A 250 17.83 -32.17 -28.82
CA PHE A 250 18.41 -30.91 -28.40
C PHE A 250 19.91 -30.90 -28.70
N GLY A 251 20.30 -30.35 -29.84
CA GLY A 251 21.67 -30.46 -30.36
C GLY A 251 22.00 -31.87 -30.87
N GLU A 252 23.26 -32.10 -31.23
CA GLU A 252 23.68 -33.34 -31.92
C GLU A 252 23.64 -34.59 -31.03
N ASN A 253 23.62 -34.45 -29.69
CA ASN A 253 23.75 -35.58 -28.76
C ASN A 253 22.86 -35.53 -27.50
N ASN A 254 22.03 -34.50 -27.28
CA ASN A 254 21.16 -34.44 -26.09
C ASN A 254 19.69 -34.66 -26.46
N LYS A 255 18.95 -35.27 -25.53
CA LYS A 255 17.50 -35.39 -25.56
C LYS A 255 16.94 -34.54 -24.42
N LEU A 256 15.97 -33.70 -24.73
CA LEU A 256 15.23 -32.94 -23.75
C LEU A 256 13.94 -33.70 -23.45
N HIS A 257 13.75 -34.12 -22.19
CA HIS A 257 12.52 -34.74 -21.75
C HIS A 257 11.44 -33.68 -21.63
N ARG A 258 10.36 -33.83 -22.39
CA ARG A 258 9.22 -32.91 -22.38
C ARG A 258 8.00 -33.56 -21.79
N ILE A 259 7.22 -32.72 -21.12
CA ILE A 259 6.01 -33.11 -20.43
C ILE A 259 4.85 -32.36 -21.10
N ASP A 260 3.92 -33.13 -21.66
CA ASP A 260 2.64 -32.63 -22.17
C ASP A 260 1.54 -32.88 -21.12
N CYS A 261 0.61 -31.95 -20.95
CA CYS A 261 -0.53 -32.14 -20.04
C CYS A 261 -1.74 -32.65 -20.84
N HIS A 262 -2.27 -33.80 -20.41
CA HIS A 262 -3.38 -34.48 -21.07
C HIS A 262 -4.65 -34.33 -20.23
N ILE A 263 -5.72 -33.82 -20.86
CA ILE A 263 -6.97 -33.48 -20.18
C ILE A 263 -8.13 -34.10 -20.97
N THR A 264 -8.97 -34.88 -20.28
CA THR A 264 -10.24 -35.36 -20.83
C THR A 264 -11.35 -34.33 -20.61
N LYS A 265 -12.45 -34.45 -21.37
CA LYS A 265 -13.61 -33.56 -21.19
C LYS A 265 -14.15 -33.58 -19.77
N SER A 266 -14.25 -34.76 -19.15
CA SER A 266 -14.75 -34.89 -17.77
C SER A 266 -13.84 -34.19 -16.75
N GLN A 267 -12.51 -34.29 -16.91
CA GLN A 267 -11.55 -33.56 -16.08
C GLN A 267 -11.65 -32.04 -16.29
N TYR A 268 -11.83 -31.59 -17.53
CA TYR A 268 -11.98 -30.18 -17.87
C TYR A 268 -13.28 -29.56 -17.32
N GLU A 269 -14.40 -30.26 -17.43
CA GLU A 269 -15.64 -29.81 -16.81
C GLU A 269 -15.56 -29.87 -15.28
N ARG A 270 -14.90 -30.89 -14.73
CA ARG A 270 -14.71 -31.01 -13.27
C ARG A 270 -13.84 -29.89 -12.72
N MET A 271 -12.77 -29.46 -13.40
CA MET A 271 -11.94 -28.34 -12.92
C MET A 271 -12.70 -27.01 -12.91
N LYS A 272 -13.54 -26.75 -13.93
CA LYS A 272 -14.43 -25.57 -13.96
C LYS A 272 -15.40 -25.61 -12.79
N GLN A 273 -16.05 -26.75 -12.56
CA GLN A 273 -16.98 -26.92 -11.44
C GLN A 273 -16.31 -26.68 -10.07
N ILE A 274 -15.13 -27.28 -9.82
CA ILE A 274 -14.43 -27.08 -8.53
C ILE A 274 -14.02 -25.62 -8.35
N ARG A 275 -13.68 -24.91 -9.43
CA ARG A 275 -13.36 -23.48 -9.35
C ARG A 275 -14.57 -22.67 -8.92
N ASP A 276 -15.74 -22.94 -9.49
CA ASP A 276 -17.00 -22.30 -9.11
C ASP A 276 -17.37 -22.65 -7.66
N ASP A 277 -17.26 -23.92 -7.28
CA ASP A 277 -17.49 -24.39 -5.89
C ASP A 277 -16.56 -23.66 -4.90
N MET A 278 -15.28 -23.46 -5.26
CA MET A 278 -14.32 -22.71 -4.46
C MET A 278 -14.70 -21.23 -4.37
N ALA A 279 -15.10 -20.60 -5.47
CA ALA A 279 -15.52 -19.19 -5.47
C ALA A 279 -16.76 -18.97 -4.59
N ASP A 280 -17.71 -19.89 -4.63
CA ASP A 280 -18.88 -19.89 -3.74
C ASP A 280 -18.47 -20.07 -2.28
N PHE A 281 -17.56 -21.01 -1.99
CA PHE A 281 -17.02 -21.22 -0.65
C PHE A 281 -16.29 -19.97 -0.11
N GLU A 282 -15.42 -19.35 -0.91
CA GLU A 282 -14.71 -18.10 -0.61
C GLU A 282 -15.69 -16.96 -0.30
N SER A 283 -16.79 -16.88 -1.04
CA SER A 283 -17.82 -15.85 -0.84
C SER A 283 -18.53 -15.97 0.52
N GLN A 284 -18.68 -17.20 1.02
CA GLN A 284 -19.29 -17.51 2.31
C GLN A 284 -18.31 -17.40 3.48
N HIS A 285 -17.01 -17.53 3.20
CA HIS A 285 -15.92 -17.54 4.19
C HIS A 285 -14.99 -16.33 4.03
N ARG A 286 -15.56 -15.16 3.71
CA ARG A 286 -14.77 -13.93 3.53
C ARG A 286 -13.88 -13.66 4.75
N PHE A 287 -12.60 -13.44 4.46
CA PHE A 287 -11.63 -13.04 5.47
C PHE A 287 -12.03 -11.70 6.09
N ASP A 288 -11.99 -11.64 7.42
CA ASP A 288 -12.24 -10.42 8.19
C ASP A 288 -11.06 -10.17 9.10
N ILE A 289 -10.21 -9.21 8.70
CA ILE A 289 -9.02 -8.83 9.45
C ILE A 289 -9.39 -8.32 10.86
N ARG A 290 -10.60 -7.77 11.06
CA ARG A 290 -11.04 -7.21 12.35
C ARG A 290 -11.13 -8.24 13.47
N LYS A 291 -11.14 -9.53 13.15
CA LYS A 291 -11.05 -10.61 14.15
C LYS A 291 -9.68 -10.69 14.82
N TYR A 292 -8.67 -10.05 14.23
CA TYR A 292 -7.26 -10.09 14.65
C TYR A 292 -6.72 -8.71 15.02
N LEU A 293 -7.55 -7.65 14.97
CA LEU A 293 -7.19 -6.28 15.32
C LEU A 293 -7.71 -5.90 16.71
#